data_AF-A0A7R9TNW0-F1
#
_entry.id   AF-A0A7R9TNW0-F1
#
_cell.length_a   1.000
_cell.length_b   1.000
_cell.length_c   1.000
_cell.angle_alpha   90.00
_cell.angle_beta   90.00
_cell.angle_gamma   90.00
#
_symmetry.space_group_name_H-M   'P 1'
#
loop_
_entity.id
_entity.type
_entity.pdbx_description
1 polymer ?
#
loop_
_entity_poly.entity_id
_entity_poly.type
_entity_poly.pdbx_seq_one_letter_code
_entity_poly.pdbx_strand_id
1 'polypeptide(L)'
;LTAVVRKLTLVGPADANKALWLVQHGTKLFLVRARRMAREFFYQRAIARFGTHPRRALSSPAPLAEMVRMALEAEKDDGEGASAGDEAAAANAVAALLVEKAPMLREYFSVDIDEDAKTLVGLPVLLEGHTPDVTRVPEFILSLAHEVDWKEEKACFKTVAAALAEFYGGGGGGDDDDGNGDGDENAAVDDANNARANDAELVDAAREREREKMDGVEETDDTRAWRLVLFPGMMRHLRPSAALATGGGILQVACLEQLYRVFERC
;
A
#
# COMPACT_ATOMS: atom_id res chain seq x y z
N LEU A 1 10.05 15.54 -11.23
CA LEU A 1 8.87 14.89 -10.62
C LEU A 1 8.40 15.57 -9.32
N THR A 2 9.29 15.95 -8.39
CA THR A 2 8.91 16.61 -7.13
C THR A 2 8.02 17.85 -7.29
N ALA A 3 8.34 18.75 -8.24
CA ALA A 3 7.52 19.94 -8.50
C ALA A 3 6.12 19.60 -9.05
N VAL A 4 6.00 18.47 -9.77
CA VAL A 4 4.73 17.96 -10.30
C VAL A 4 3.88 17.41 -9.16
N VAL A 5 4.45 16.53 -8.32
CA VAL A 5 3.75 15.94 -7.16
C VAL A 5 3.19 16.99 -6.21
N ARG A 6 3.93 18.09 -5.99
CA ARG A 6 3.49 19.22 -5.15
C ARG A 6 2.27 19.98 -5.68
N LYS A 7 1.97 19.86 -6.97
CA LYS A 7 0.92 20.62 -7.66
C LYS A 7 -0.09 19.69 -8.33
N LEU A 8 -0.21 18.45 -7.86
CA LEU A 8 -1.22 17.53 -8.34
C LEU A 8 -2.59 18.01 -7.89
N THR A 9 -3.54 17.98 -8.82
CA THR A 9 -4.96 18.07 -8.53
C THR A 9 -5.51 16.64 -8.46
N LEU A 10 -6.08 16.27 -7.33
CA LEU A 10 -6.79 14.99 -7.18
C LEU A 10 -8.07 15.00 -8.01
N VAL A 11 -8.22 14.01 -8.90
CA VAL A 11 -9.47 13.77 -9.63
C VAL A 11 -10.31 12.78 -8.84
N GLY A 12 -9.78 11.58 -8.57
CA GLY A 12 -10.47 10.57 -7.78
C GLY A 12 -9.89 9.16 -7.95
N PRO A 13 -10.41 8.15 -7.24
CA PRO A 13 -10.00 6.77 -7.43
C PRO A 13 -10.47 6.25 -8.79
N ALA A 14 -9.57 5.57 -9.51
CA ALA A 14 -9.91 4.77 -10.69
C ALA A 14 -10.30 3.34 -10.26
N ASP A 15 -9.60 2.81 -9.26
CA ASP A 15 -9.90 1.56 -8.56
C ASP A 15 -9.47 1.73 -7.10
N ALA A 16 -10.44 1.88 -6.20
CA ALA A 16 -10.16 2.10 -4.78
C ALA A 16 -9.49 0.88 -4.12
N ASN A 17 -9.86 -0.34 -4.52
CA ASN A 17 -9.33 -1.58 -3.93
C ASN A 17 -7.84 -1.76 -4.26
N LYS A 18 -7.44 -1.37 -5.48
CA LYS A 18 -6.05 -1.40 -5.94
C LYS A 18 -5.29 -0.10 -5.65
N ALA A 19 -5.91 0.85 -4.97
CA ALA A 19 -5.38 2.20 -4.74
C ALA A 19 -4.83 2.84 -6.03
N LEU A 20 -5.56 2.67 -7.14
CA LEU A 20 -5.28 3.35 -8.40
C LEU A 20 -6.03 4.68 -8.42
N TRP A 21 -5.31 5.77 -8.63
CA TRP A 21 -5.86 7.13 -8.54
C TRP A 21 -5.60 7.92 -9.81
N LEU A 22 -6.59 8.69 -10.23
CA LEU A 22 -6.45 9.71 -11.26
C LEU A 22 -6.04 11.03 -10.61
N VAL A 23 -4.95 11.58 -11.13
CA VAL A 23 -4.43 12.90 -10.73
C VAL A 23 -4.14 13.71 -11.98
N GLN A 24 -4.36 15.02 -11.89
CA GLN A 24 -4.10 15.95 -12.97
C GLN A 24 -2.93 16.86 -12.60
N HIS A 25 -2.10 17.18 -13.60
CA HIS A 25 -1.13 18.27 -13.50
C HIS A 25 -1.08 19.04 -14.81
N GLY A 26 -1.44 20.33 -14.75
CA GLY A 26 -1.61 21.15 -15.95
C GLY A 26 -2.69 20.55 -16.85
N THR A 27 -2.34 20.28 -18.11
CA THR A 27 -3.24 19.73 -19.13
C THR A 27 -3.21 18.20 -19.20
N LYS A 28 -2.47 17.52 -18.33
CA LYS A 28 -2.25 16.07 -18.41
C LYS A 28 -2.94 15.36 -17.26
N LEU A 29 -3.58 14.24 -17.59
CA LEU A 29 -4.18 13.30 -16.65
C LEU A 29 -3.27 12.08 -16.50
N PHE A 30 -3.05 11.67 -15.25
CA PHE A 30 -2.20 10.55 -14.89
C PHE A 30 -2.97 9.53 -14.05
N LEU A 31 -2.74 8.26 -14.32
CA LEU A 31 -3.06 7.15 -13.44
C LEU A 31 -1.85 6.89 -12.52
N VAL A 32 -2.10 6.79 -11.23
CA VAL A 32 -1.07 6.65 -10.21
C VAL A 32 -1.34 5.41 -9.37
N ARG A 33 -0.30 4.59 -9.19
CA ARG A 33 -0.28 3.50 -8.19
C ARG A 33 0.00 4.11 -6.82
N ALA A 34 -1.05 4.49 -6.10
CA ALA A 34 -0.92 5.32 -4.90
C ALA A 34 -0.19 4.59 -3.76
N ARG A 35 -0.37 3.27 -3.63
CA ARG A 35 0.41 2.42 -2.69
C ARG A 35 1.92 2.51 -2.91
N ARG A 36 2.39 2.41 -4.16
CA ARG A 36 3.83 2.58 -4.50
C ARG A 36 4.35 3.96 -4.08
N MET A 37 3.57 5.02 -4.30
CA MET A 37 3.93 6.36 -3.81
C MET A 37 3.94 6.45 -2.28
N ALA A 38 2.95 5.85 -1.61
CA ALA A 38 2.83 5.84 -0.17
C ALA A 38 3.98 5.09 0.50
N ARG A 39 4.40 3.94 -0.04
CA ARG A 39 5.59 3.21 0.43
C ARG A 39 6.83 4.08 0.38
N GLU A 40 7.11 4.70 -0.77
CA GLU A 40 8.27 5.58 -0.87
C GLU A 40 8.18 6.77 0.11
N PHE A 41 6.99 7.33 0.27
CA PHE A 41 6.72 8.40 1.22
C PHE A 41 6.99 7.97 2.67
N PHE A 42 6.49 6.83 3.10
CA PHE A 42 6.66 6.33 4.47
C PHE A 42 8.10 5.91 4.75
N TYR A 43 8.80 5.35 3.76
CA TYR A 43 10.24 5.08 3.86
C TYR A 43 11.01 6.37 4.12
N GLN A 44 10.75 7.42 3.33
CA GLN A 44 11.38 8.72 3.53
C GLN A 44 11.02 9.33 4.88
N ARG A 45 9.79 9.14 5.37
CA ARG A 45 9.36 9.62 6.69
C ARG A 45 10.07 8.90 7.82
N ALA A 46 10.19 7.58 7.76
CA ALA A 46 10.89 6.77 8.76
C ALA A 46 12.36 7.19 8.89
N ILE A 47 13.03 7.45 7.76
CA ILE A 47 14.42 7.93 7.77
C ILE A 47 14.53 9.39 8.18
N ALA A 48 13.68 10.28 7.65
CA ALA A 48 13.77 11.72 7.93
C ALA A 48 13.47 12.09 9.39
N ARG A 49 12.80 11.21 10.14
CA ARG A 49 12.45 11.40 11.55
C ARG A 49 13.08 10.35 12.47
N PHE A 50 14.12 9.66 12.00
CA PHE A 50 14.88 8.71 12.80
C PHE A 50 15.18 9.25 14.21
N GLY A 51 14.79 8.48 15.24
CA GLY A 51 14.93 8.84 16.66
C GLY A 51 13.90 9.85 17.21
N THR A 52 12.94 10.32 16.40
CA THR A 52 12.04 11.45 16.77
C THR A 52 10.58 11.24 16.34
N HIS A 53 10.18 9.99 16.18
CA HIS A 53 8.80 9.63 15.86
C HIS A 53 7.91 9.79 17.11
N PRO A 54 6.71 10.40 17.00
CA PRO A 54 5.72 10.30 18.05
C PRO A 54 5.25 8.84 18.10
N ARG A 55 4.98 8.34 19.29
CA ARG A 55 4.45 6.99 19.49
C ARG A 55 2.94 7.05 19.72
N ARG A 56 2.20 6.14 19.10
CA ARG A 56 0.80 5.86 19.42
C ARG A 56 0.70 4.50 20.08
N ALA A 57 0.15 4.46 21.29
CA ALA A 57 -0.10 3.21 22.00
C ALA A 57 -1.22 2.41 21.30
N LEU A 58 -1.12 1.08 21.36
CA LEU A 58 -2.22 0.19 21.01
C LEU A 58 -3.33 0.31 22.06
N SER A 59 -4.56 -0.04 21.69
CA SER A 59 -5.69 -0.10 22.63
C SER A 59 -5.47 -1.13 23.74
N SER A 60 -4.79 -2.23 23.41
CA SER A 60 -4.33 -3.26 24.34
C SER A 60 -2.97 -3.80 23.89
N PRO A 61 -2.07 -4.14 24.83
CA PRO A 61 -0.83 -4.83 24.50
C PRO A 61 -1.09 -6.12 23.70
N ALA A 62 -0.33 -6.33 22.62
CA ALA A 62 -0.50 -7.47 21.72
C ALA A 62 0.67 -8.46 21.86
N PRO A 63 0.45 -9.72 22.29
CA PRO A 63 1.53 -10.70 22.47
C PRO A 63 2.25 -11.03 21.15
N LEU A 64 3.59 -10.93 21.15
CA LEU A 64 4.38 -11.11 19.93
C LEU A 64 4.22 -12.52 19.33
N ALA A 65 4.32 -13.57 20.16
CA ALA A 65 4.24 -14.95 19.69
C ALA A 65 2.87 -15.28 19.05
N GLU A 66 1.77 -14.76 19.61
CA GLU A 66 0.44 -14.96 19.02
C GLU A 66 0.30 -14.24 17.68
N MET A 67 0.79 -13.00 17.58
CA MET A 67 0.80 -12.27 16.31
C MET A 67 1.61 -13.01 15.23
N VAL A 68 2.79 -13.53 15.59
CA VAL A 68 3.62 -14.28 14.64
C VAL A 68 2.90 -15.56 14.21
N ARG A 69 2.26 -16.27 15.13
CA ARG A 69 1.48 -17.47 14.82
C ARG A 69 0.33 -17.15 13.84
N MET A 70 -0.40 -16.05 14.07
CA MET A 70 -1.45 -15.59 13.15
C MET A 70 -0.92 -15.30 11.74
N ALA A 71 0.26 -14.67 11.64
CA ALA A 71 0.88 -14.37 10.34
C ALA A 71 1.32 -15.66 9.61
N LEU A 72 1.97 -16.59 10.32
CA LEU A 72 2.37 -17.88 9.76
C LEU A 72 1.15 -18.71 9.32
N GLU A 73 0.05 -18.68 10.07
CA GLU A 73 -1.21 -19.33 9.69
C GLU A 73 -1.82 -18.73 8.42
N ALA A 74 -1.70 -17.41 8.22
CA ALA A 74 -2.22 -16.71 7.04
C ALA A 74 -1.37 -16.94 5.77
N GLU A 75 -0.08 -17.24 5.91
CA GLU A 75 0.82 -17.58 4.78
C GLU A 75 0.68 -19.02 4.29
N LYS A 76 0.02 -19.89 5.04
CA LYS A 76 -0.21 -21.27 4.61
C LYS A 76 -1.15 -21.29 3.42
N ASP A 77 -0.61 -21.64 2.26
CA ASP A 77 -1.40 -22.15 1.15
C ASP A 77 -1.94 -23.55 1.52
N ASP A 78 -3.04 -23.99 0.91
CA ASP A 78 -3.82 -25.19 1.27
C ASP A 78 -3.05 -26.55 1.20
N GLY A 79 -1.72 -26.56 1.03
CA GLY A 79 -0.88 -27.75 0.91
C GLY A 79 0.37 -27.74 1.80
N GLU A 80 0.44 -28.71 2.71
CA GLU A 80 1.61 -29.09 3.56
C GLU A 80 2.20 -27.97 4.45
N GLY A 81 1.46 -27.63 5.51
CA GLY A 81 1.96 -26.81 6.61
C GLY A 81 2.95 -27.54 7.53
N ALA A 82 3.84 -26.78 8.15
CA ALA A 82 4.67 -27.26 9.27
C ALA A 82 3.80 -27.81 10.40
N SER A 83 4.37 -28.63 11.28
CA SER A 83 3.60 -29.11 12.43
C SER A 83 3.28 -27.92 13.36
N ALA A 84 2.13 -27.97 14.04
CA ALA A 84 1.75 -26.92 14.99
C ALA A 84 2.81 -26.66 16.09
N GLY A 85 3.64 -27.68 16.39
CA GLY A 85 4.78 -27.54 17.31
C GLY A 85 5.92 -26.72 16.73
N ASP A 86 6.23 -26.88 15.44
CA ASP A 86 7.29 -26.13 14.76
C ASP A 86 6.92 -24.66 14.61
N GLU A 87 5.65 -24.35 14.36
CA GLU A 87 5.13 -22.98 14.28
C GLU A 87 5.18 -22.27 15.61
N ALA A 88 4.79 -22.95 16.69
CA ALA A 88 4.91 -22.39 18.03
C ALA A 88 6.38 -22.13 18.38
N ALA A 89 7.30 -23.01 17.99
CA ALA A 89 8.73 -22.81 18.19
C ALA A 89 9.26 -21.61 17.36
N ALA A 90 8.88 -21.50 16.09
CA ALA A 90 9.22 -20.38 15.22
C ALA A 90 8.68 -19.05 15.76
N ALA A 91 7.42 -19.02 16.18
CA ALA A 91 6.79 -17.84 16.78
C ALA A 91 7.50 -17.36 18.05
N ASN A 92 7.88 -18.30 18.91
CA ASN A 92 8.66 -17.98 20.11
C ASN A 92 10.08 -17.48 19.78
N ALA A 93 10.73 -18.03 18.76
CA ALA A 93 12.04 -17.59 18.30
C ALA A 93 11.99 -16.15 17.75
N VAL A 94 10.98 -15.84 16.93
CA VAL A 94 10.74 -14.48 16.43
C VAL A 94 10.45 -13.52 17.58
N ALA A 95 9.57 -13.89 18.51
CA ALA A 95 9.26 -13.06 19.66
C ALA A 95 10.52 -12.77 20.50
N ALA A 96 11.37 -13.77 20.72
CA ALA A 96 12.63 -13.61 21.46
C ALA A 96 13.60 -12.66 20.72
N LEU A 97 13.74 -12.80 19.41
CA LEU A 97 14.55 -11.89 18.59
C LEU A 97 14.05 -10.44 18.72
N LEU A 98 12.74 -10.20 18.58
CA LEU A 98 12.19 -8.86 18.64
C LEU A 98 12.28 -8.23 20.02
N VAL A 99 12.18 -9.03 21.09
CA VAL A 99 12.45 -8.57 22.46
C VAL A 99 13.93 -8.18 22.62
N GLU A 100 14.87 -8.97 22.07
CA GLU A 100 16.30 -8.61 22.08
C GLU A 100 16.55 -7.28 21.35
N LYS A 101 15.84 -7.02 20.25
CA LYS A 101 15.97 -5.80 19.44
C LYS A 101 15.07 -4.64 19.89
N ALA A 102 14.23 -4.84 20.90
CA ALA A 102 13.24 -3.87 21.35
C ALA A 102 13.83 -2.50 21.74
N PRO A 103 14.99 -2.39 22.43
CA PRO A 103 15.57 -1.09 22.76
C PRO A 103 15.88 -0.25 21.52
N MET A 104 16.46 -0.86 20.49
CA MET A 104 16.81 -0.20 19.24
C MET A 104 15.57 0.23 18.46
N LEU A 105 14.59 -0.67 18.33
CA LEU A 105 13.31 -0.42 17.68
C LEU A 105 12.55 0.73 18.34
N ARG A 106 12.56 0.78 19.67
CA ARG A 106 11.92 1.84 20.46
C ARG A 106 12.64 3.18 20.29
N GLU A 107 13.96 3.20 20.43
CA GLU A 107 14.76 4.42 20.37
C GLU A 107 14.68 5.09 19.01
N TYR A 108 14.91 4.33 17.93
CA TYR A 108 15.07 4.91 16.60
C TYR A 108 13.76 4.98 15.80
N PHE A 109 12.90 3.99 15.96
CA PHE A 109 11.69 3.85 15.15
C PHE A 109 10.40 3.97 15.95
N SER A 110 10.46 4.08 17.28
CA SER A 110 9.29 4.14 18.16
C SER A 110 8.31 2.97 17.97
N VAL A 111 8.83 1.82 17.53
CA VAL A 111 8.15 0.53 17.62
C VAL A 111 8.38 0.03 19.03
N ASP A 112 7.34 0.05 19.84
CA ASP A 112 7.44 -0.10 21.29
C ASP A 112 6.99 -1.50 21.69
N ILE A 113 7.93 -2.29 22.17
CA ILE A 113 7.76 -3.67 22.61
C ILE A 113 8.11 -3.71 24.09
N ASP A 114 7.18 -4.15 24.92
CA ASP A 114 7.45 -4.42 26.34
C ASP A 114 8.29 -5.70 26.45
N GLU A 115 9.52 -5.59 26.94
CA GLU A 115 10.46 -6.72 27.03
C GLU A 115 10.02 -7.79 28.04
N ASP A 116 9.39 -7.37 29.15
CA ASP A 116 8.99 -8.26 30.25
C ASP A 116 7.71 -9.03 29.88
N ALA A 117 6.70 -8.30 29.37
CA ALA A 117 5.42 -8.87 28.95
C ALA A 117 5.49 -9.53 27.56
N LYS A 118 6.54 -9.25 26.77
CA LYS A 118 6.74 -9.72 25.38
C LYS A 118 5.57 -9.33 24.47
N THR A 119 5.12 -8.09 24.62
CA THR A 119 3.96 -7.54 23.91
C THR A 119 4.32 -6.28 23.14
N LEU A 120 3.79 -6.14 21.92
CA LEU A 120 3.78 -4.85 21.22
C LEU A 120 2.78 -3.92 21.92
N VAL A 121 3.25 -2.74 22.32
CA VAL A 121 2.45 -1.75 23.07
C VAL A 121 2.26 -0.44 22.30
N GLY A 122 3.09 -0.16 21.29
CA GLY A 122 2.96 1.06 20.49
C GLY A 122 3.66 1.01 19.14
N LEU A 123 3.20 1.87 18.23
CA LEU A 123 3.74 2.04 16.88
C LEU A 123 4.03 3.52 16.57
N PRO A 124 4.94 3.83 15.63
CA PRO A 124 5.28 5.20 15.27
C PRO A 124 4.18 5.91 14.47
N VAL A 125 3.91 7.17 14.80
CA VAL A 125 3.07 8.05 13.98
C VAL A 125 3.89 8.63 12.83
N LEU A 126 3.90 7.94 11.70
CA LEU A 126 4.63 8.39 10.51
C LEU A 126 3.92 9.52 9.75
N LEU A 127 2.59 9.60 9.80
CA LEU A 127 1.81 10.73 9.27
C LEU A 127 0.64 11.00 10.22
N GLU A 128 0.46 12.27 10.61
CA GLU A 128 -0.66 12.67 11.46
C GLU A 128 -1.99 12.46 10.73
N GLY A 129 -2.99 11.94 11.45
CA GLY A 129 -4.28 11.57 10.87
C GLY A 129 -4.29 10.24 10.10
N HIS A 130 -3.14 9.60 9.88
CA HIS A 130 -3.06 8.28 9.24
C HIS A 130 -2.91 7.17 10.28
N THR A 131 -3.63 6.08 10.07
CA THR A 131 -3.47 4.83 10.82
C THR A 131 -3.30 3.72 9.80
N PRO A 132 -2.22 2.92 9.86
CA PRO A 132 -2.06 1.78 8.97
C PRO A 132 -3.15 0.75 9.24
N ASP A 133 -3.33 -0.19 8.32
CA ASP A 133 -4.25 -1.30 8.54
C ASP A 133 -3.76 -2.17 9.70
N VAL A 134 -4.43 -2.04 10.85
CA VAL A 134 -4.04 -2.73 12.09
C VAL A 134 -4.25 -4.24 12.01
N THR A 135 -5.08 -4.72 11.07
CA THR A 135 -5.28 -6.16 10.85
C THR A 135 -4.00 -6.83 10.34
N ARG A 136 -3.09 -6.04 9.77
CA ARG A 136 -1.81 -6.47 9.18
C ARG A 136 -0.62 -6.33 10.11
N VAL A 137 -0.85 -5.96 11.37
CA VAL A 137 0.22 -5.93 12.38
C VAL A 137 0.92 -7.30 12.52
N PRO A 138 0.22 -8.45 12.52
CA PRO A 138 0.85 -9.77 12.47
C PRO A 138 1.91 -9.92 11.37
N GLU A 139 1.56 -9.61 10.12
CA GLU A 139 2.45 -9.68 8.96
C GLU A 139 3.67 -8.76 9.14
N PHE A 140 3.44 -7.54 9.63
CA PHE A 140 4.53 -6.59 9.91
C PHE A 140 5.49 -7.10 10.99
N ILE A 141 4.97 -7.73 12.05
CA ILE A 141 5.81 -8.31 13.11
C ILE A 141 6.63 -9.48 12.58
N LEU A 142 6.05 -10.32 11.72
CA LEU A 142 6.77 -11.39 11.03
C LEU A 142 7.85 -10.83 10.09
N SER A 143 7.53 -9.79 9.30
CA SER A 143 8.47 -9.19 8.35
C SER A 143 9.67 -8.55 9.03
N LEU A 144 9.52 -7.98 10.22
CA LEU A 144 10.65 -7.50 11.01
C LEU A 144 11.66 -8.62 11.31
N ALA A 145 11.21 -9.87 11.46
CA ALA A 145 12.11 -10.98 11.74
C ALA A 145 12.81 -11.51 10.48
N HIS A 146 12.09 -11.58 9.37
CA HIS A 146 12.55 -12.24 8.13
C HIS A 146 13.22 -11.29 7.12
N GLU A 147 12.77 -10.04 7.03
CA GLU A 147 13.22 -9.10 6.00
C GLU A 147 14.31 -8.14 6.50
N VAL A 148 14.45 -7.98 7.81
CA VAL A 148 15.42 -7.04 8.39
C VAL A 148 16.79 -7.67 8.51
N ASP A 149 17.80 -6.98 7.98
CA ASP A 149 19.20 -7.35 8.19
C ASP A 149 19.68 -6.85 9.55
N TRP A 150 19.67 -7.74 10.54
CA TRP A 150 20.12 -7.44 11.91
C TRP A 150 21.65 -7.46 12.11
N LYS A 151 22.44 -7.72 11.06
CA LYS A 151 23.90 -7.91 11.16
C LYS A 151 24.67 -6.63 10.86
N GLU A 152 24.25 -5.87 9.86
CA GLU A 152 24.92 -4.63 9.43
C GLU A 152 24.05 -3.43 9.79
N GLU A 153 24.62 -2.45 10.52
CA GLU A 153 23.87 -1.32 11.09
C GLU A 153 23.10 -0.53 10.02
N LYS A 154 23.75 -0.19 8.91
CA LYS A 154 23.13 0.62 7.86
C LYS A 154 22.07 -0.18 7.10
N ALA A 155 22.30 -1.46 6.84
CA ALA A 155 21.31 -2.36 6.26
C ALA A 155 20.11 -2.55 7.19
N CYS A 156 20.34 -2.68 8.50
CA CYS A 156 19.30 -2.78 9.52
C CYS A 156 18.37 -1.59 9.47
N PHE A 157 18.89 -0.36 9.56
CA PHE A 157 18.04 0.84 9.54
C PHE A 157 17.26 1.01 8.24
N LYS A 158 17.88 0.66 7.11
CA LYS A 158 17.20 0.69 5.80
C LYS A 158 16.07 -0.33 5.73
N THR A 159 16.31 -1.56 6.17
CA THR A 159 15.32 -2.64 6.07
C THR A 159 14.20 -2.48 7.09
N VAL A 160 14.46 -1.97 8.31
CA VAL A 160 13.38 -1.56 9.25
C VAL A 160 12.53 -0.44 8.65
N ALA A 161 13.15 0.58 8.06
CA ALA A 161 12.41 1.66 7.40
C ALA A 161 11.59 1.16 6.20
N ALA A 162 12.07 0.14 5.48
CA ALA A 162 11.35 -0.51 4.40
C ALA A 162 10.14 -1.32 4.93
N ALA A 163 10.31 -2.11 5.99
CA ALA A 163 9.22 -2.85 6.61
C ALA A 163 8.11 -1.91 7.14
N LEU A 164 8.50 -0.79 7.78
CA LEU A 164 7.56 0.26 8.18
C LEU A 164 6.87 0.90 6.96
N ALA A 165 7.61 1.13 5.89
CA ALA A 165 7.05 1.71 4.67
C ALA A 165 6.01 0.79 4.01
N GLU A 166 6.28 -0.50 3.97
CA GLU A 166 5.37 -1.53 3.43
C GLU A 166 4.07 -1.56 4.24
N PHE A 167 4.20 -1.66 5.57
CA PHE A 167 3.08 -1.69 6.50
C PHE A 167 2.23 -0.42 6.44
N TYR A 168 2.85 0.77 6.50
CA TYR A 168 2.12 2.05 6.48
C TYR A 168 1.59 2.43 5.10
N GLY A 169 2.24 1.95 4.03
CA GLY A 169 1.86 2.19 2.64
C GLY A 169 0.74 1.27 2.15
N GLY A 170 0.28 0.31 2.96
CA GLY A 170 -0.79 -0.61 2.61
C GLY A 170 -0.36 -1.70 1.62
N GLY A 171 0.93 -2.07 1.61
CA GLY A 171 1.43 -3.11 0.71
C GLY A 171 1.34 -4.48 1.36
N GLY A 172 0.41 -5.29 0.87
CA GLY A 172 0.08 -6.63 1.32
C GLY A 172 -0.98 -7.17 0.38
N GLY A 173 -0.56 -8.07 -0.51
CA GLY A 173 -1.37 -8.55 -1.62
C GLY A 173 -0.97 -7.94 -2.96
N GLY A 174 -0.07 -8.61 -3.67
CA GLY A 174 -0.05 -8.65 -5.13
C GLY A 174 0.15 -7.33 -5.89
N ASP A 175 0.84 -6.36 -5.32
CA ASP A 175 1.27 -5.16 -6.10
C ASP A 175 2.32 -5.51 -7.18
N ASP A 176 2.79 -6.77 -7.18
CA ASP A 176 3.75 -7.39 -8.11
C ASP A 176 3.09 -8.34 -9.13
N ASP A 177 1.76 -8.28 -9.35
CA ASP A 177 1.22 -8.62 -10.67
C ASP A 177 1.62 -7.50 -11.65
N ASP A 178 2.94 -7.29 -11.77
CA ASP A 178 3.56 -6.82 -12.98
C ASP A 178 3.19 -7.88 -14.01
N GLY A 179 2.08 -7.64 -14.72
CA GLY A 179 1.78 -8.30 -15.98
C GLY A 179 2.95 -8.06 -16.93
N ASN A 180 4.01 -8.84 -16.76
CA ASN A 180 5.02 -9.11 -17.76
C ASN A 180 4.36 -10.03 -18.78
N GLY A 181 3.40 -9.47 -19.53
CA GLY A 181 2.78 -10.10 -20.68
C GLY A 181 3.72 -10.01 -21.87
N ASP A 182 4.86 -10.71 -21.79
CA ASP A 182 5.54 -11.18 -22.99
C ASP A 182 4.94 -12.54 -23.34
N GLY A 183 4.06 -12.54 -24.34
CA GLY A 183 3.56 -13.73 -25.03
C GLY A 183 2.17 -14.20 -24.64
N ASP A 184 1.12 -13.64 -25.26
CA ASP A 184 0.31 -14.39 -26.23
C ASP A 184 -0.66 -13.43 -26.94
N GLU A 185 -0.17 -12.81 -28.02
CA GLU A 185 -1.05 -12.28 -29.07
C GLU A 185 -1.71 -13.49 -29.75
N ASN A 186 -2.81 -14.03 -29.19
CA ASN A 186 -3.89 -14.78 -29.86
C ASN A 186 -4.69 -15.67 -28.88
N ALA A 187 -5.50 -15.08 -28.01
CA ALA A 187 -6.52 -15.85 -27.29
C ALA A 187 -7.77 -15.00 -26.95
N ALA A 188 -8.33 -14.32 -27.94
CA ALA A 188 -9.71 -13.80 -27.89
C ALA A 188 -10.24 -13.47 -29.29
N VAL A 189 -10.06 -14.38 -30.25
CA VAL A 189 -10.87 -14.38 -31.47
C VAL A 189 -11.45 -15.78 -31.55
N ASP A 190 -12.58 -16.00 -30.89
CA ASP A 190 -13.56 -17.04 -31.21
C ASP A 190 -14.63 -17.11 -30.10
N ASP A 191 -15.46 -16.06 -29.94
CA ASP A 191 -16.87 -16.29 -29.59
C ASP A 191 -17.79 -15.05 -29.76
N ALA A 192 -17.71 -14.36 -30.89
CA ALA A 192 -18.60 -13.21 -31.16
C ALA A 192 -19.16 -13.17 -32.58
N ASN A 193 -19.34 -14.33 -33.21
CA ASN A 193 -19.91 -14.42 -34.55
C ASN A 193 -21.27 -15.13 -34.57
N ASN A 194 -22.21 -14.73 -33.69
CA ASN A 194 -23.63 -14.77 -34.05
C ASN A 194 -24.55 -13.93 -33.15
N ALA A 195 -24.55 -12.60 -33.28
CA ALA A 195 -25.69 -11.78 -32.88
C ALA A 195 -25.69 -10.43 -33.60
N ARG A 196 -26.27 -10.39 -34.81
CA ARG A 196 -26.77 -9.13 -35.35
C ARG A 196 -28.08 -8.80 -34.63
N ALA A 197 -28.04 -7.99 -33.58
CA ALA A 197 -29.17 -7.18 -33.10
C ALA A 197 -28.77 -6.24 -31.93
N ASN A 198 -28.81 -4.92 -32.21
CA ASN A 198 -28.93 -3.77 -31.29
C ASN A 198 -27.92 -3.60 -30.13
N ASP A 199 -26.74 -3.09 -30.46
CA ASP A 199 -25.67 -2.74 -29.48
C ASP A 199 -25.93 -1.48 -28.63
N ALA A 200 -26.83 -0.57 -29.04
CA ALA A 200 -27.01 0.71 -28.34
C ALA A 200 -27.71 0.57 -26.98
N GLU A 201 -28.77 -0.25 -26.90
CA GLU A 201 -29.54 -0.46 -25.66
C GLU A 201 -28.76 -1.26 -24.61
N LEU A 202 -27.88 -2.17 -25.02
CA LEU A 202 -27.01 -2.94 -24.12
C LEU A 202 -25.91 -2.07 -23.50
N VAL A 203 -25.33 -1.15 -24.27
CA VAL A 203 -24.31 -0.21 -23.79
C VAL A 203 -24.93 0.86 -22.88
N ASP A 204 -26.12 1.35 -23.21
CA ASP A 204 -26.83 2.31 -22.36
C ASP A 204 -27.37 1.66 -21.07
N ALA A 205 -27.85 0.42 -21.12
CA ALA A 205 -28.23 -0.32 -19.91
C ALA A 205 -27.03 -0.64 -19.00
N ALA A 206 -25.84 -0.91 -19.56
CA ALA A 206 -24.61 -1.07 -18.79
C ALA A 206 -24.20 0.25 -18.12
N ARG A 207 -24.29 1.38 -18.85
CA ARG A 207 -24.04 2.72 -18.32
C ARG A 207 -25.03 3.16 -17.24
N GLU A 208 -26.31 2.81 -17.38
CA GLU A 208 -27.32 3.07 -16.36
C GLU A 208 -27.06 2.25 -15.09
N ARG A 209 -26.68 0.97 -15.21
CA ARG A 209 -26.29 0.14 -14.05
C ARG A 209 -25.02 0.65 -13.35
N GLU A 210 -24.06 1.19 -14.09
CA GLU A 210 -22.88 1.84 -13.50
C GLU A 210 -23.21 3.19 -12.88
N ARG A 211 -24.09 3.99 -13.49
CA ARG A 211 -24.60 5.25 -12.92
C ARG A 211 -25.38 5.03 -11.63
N GLU A 212 -26.27 4.05 -11.59
CA GLU A 212 -27.02 3.68 -10.38
C GLU A 212 -26.10 3.14 -9.28
N LYS A 213 -25.00 2.47 -9.65
CA LYS A 213 -23.92 2.15 -8.69
C LYS A 213 -23.23 3.42 -8.19
N MET A 214 -22.93 4.41 -9.05
CA MET A 214 -22.17 5.62 -8.72
C MET A 214 -22.96 6.67 -7.91
N ASP A 215 -24.26 6.84 -8.15
CA ASP A 215 -25.09 7.88 -7.52
C ASP A 215 -25.42 7.59 -6.03
N GLY A 216 -24.98 6.45 -5.49
CA GLY A 216 -25.21 6.04 -4.10
C GLY A 216 -23.99 5.48 -3.36
N VAL A 217 -22.77 5.50 -3.94
CA VAL A 217 -21.58 5.04 -3.19
C VAL A 217 -21.19 6.10 -2.18
N GLU A 218 -21.55 5.89 -0.91
CA GLU A 218 -20.90 6.60 0.18
C GLU A 218 -19.38 6.39 0.07
N GLU A 219 -18.62 7.49 0.04
CA GLU A 219 -17.16 7.44 -0.05
C GLU A 219 -16.62 6.59 1.12
N THR A 220 -15.92 5.50 0.82
CA THR A 220 -15.38 4.62 1.85
C THR A 220 -14.38 5.37 2.73
N ASP A 221 -14.28 4.99 4.00
CA ASP A 221 -13.34 5.63 4.93
C ASP A 221 -11.88 5.55 4.43
N ASP A 222 -11.51 4.48 3.72
CA ASP A 222 -10.19 4.36 3.08
C ASP A 222 -10.00 5.39 1.96
N THR A 223 -10.98 5.53 1.06
CA THR A 223 -10.93 6.53 -0.02
C THR A 223 -10.81 7.95 0.55
N ARG A 224 -11.56 8.22 1.64
CA ARG A 224 -11.47 9.49 2.39
C ARG A 224 -10.10 9.69 3.00
N ALA A 225 -9.50 8.67 3.62
CA ALA A 225 -8.16 8.74 4.18
C ALA A 225 -7.10 9.03 3.11
N TRP A 226 -7.19 8.39 1.95
CA TRP A 226 -6.33 8.69 0.81
C TRP A 226 -6.44 10.15 0.39
N ARG A 227 -7.66 10.62 0.12
CA ARG A 227 -7.93 11.98 -0.37
C ARG A 227 -7.52 13.07 0.62
N LEU A 228 -7.83 12.88 1.90
CA LEU A 228 -7.73 13.94 2.92
C LEU A 228 -6.43 13.89 3.74
N VAL A 229 -5.75 12.74 3.79
CA VAL A 229 -4.55 12.54 4.62
C VAL A 229 -3.34 12.16 3.78
N LEU A 230 -3.39 11.02 3.09
CA LEU A 230 -2.21 10.47 2.42
C LEU A 230 -1.73 11.35 1.27
N PHE A 231 -2.62 11.73 0.34
CA PHE A 231 -2.23 12.58 -0.77
C PHE A 231 -1.73 13.96 -0.30
N PRO A 232 -2.43 14.71 0.57
CA PRO A 232 -1.89 15.95 1.11
C PRO A 232 -0.51 15.78 1.79
N GLY A 233 -0.33 14.70 2.55
CA GLY A 233 0.96 14.34 3.14
C GLY A 233 2.07 14.11 2.11
N MET A 234 1.78 13.29 1.09
CA MET A 234 2.69 13.00 -0.02
C MET A 234 3.02 14.25 -0.82
N MET A 235 2.02 15.04 -1.22
CA MET A 235 2.22 16.27 -1.99
C MET A 235 3.14 17.25 -1.26
N ARG A 236 3.09 17.29 0.09
CA ARG A 236 3.92 18.18 0.90
C ARG A 236 5.36 17.67 1.08
N HIS A 237 5.54 16.37 1.28
CA HIS A 237 6.77 15.83 1.84
C HIS A 237 7.49 14.80 0.96
N LEU A 238 6.79 14.10 0.06
CA LEU A 238 7.40 13.09 -0.80
C LEU A 238 8.43 13.74 -1.74
N ARG A 239 9.60 13.11 -1.85
CA ARG A 239 10.62 13.39 -2.86
C ARG A 239 10.72 12.20 -3.80
N PRO A 240 9.94 12.17 -4.91
CA PRO A 240 9.86 11.02 -5.79
C PRO A 240 11.23 10.60 -6.34
N SER A 241 11.54 9.32 -6.21
CA SER A 241 12.71 8.68 -6.80
C SER A 241 12.59 8.60 -8.32
N ALA A 242 13.72 8.34 -9.00
CA ALA A 242 13.71 8.05 -10.43
C ALA A 242 12.93 6.75 -10.72
N ALA A 243 13.03 5.75 -9.84
CA ALA A 243 12.33 4.48 -9.97
C ALA A 243 10.80 4.65 -9.99
N LEU A 244 10.24 5.54 -9.15
CA LEU A 244 8.81 5.84 -9.16
C LEU A 244 8.36 6.51 -10.48
N ALA A 245 9.24 7.27 -11.12
CA ALA A 245 8.95 7.94 -12.38
C ALA A 245 8.93 6.98 -13.58
N THR A 246 9.84 5.99 -13.59
CA THR A 246 10.04 5.09 -14.74
C THR A 246 9.43 3.70 -14.56
N GLY A 247 9.21 3.25 -13.32
CA GLY A 247 8.73 1.91 -12.96
C GLY A 247 7.22 1.76 -12.93
N GLY A 248 6.49 2.48 -13.80
CA GLY A 248 5.02 2.36 -13.92
C GLY A 248 4.22 2.90 -12.73
N GLY A 249 4.84 3.60 -11.78
CA GLY A 249 4.15 4.21 -10.64
C GLY A 249 3.23 5.38 -11.03
N ILE A 250 3.55 6.07 -12.13
CA ILE A 250 2.79 7.21 -12.67
C ILE A 250 2.72 7.06 -14.19
N LEU A 251 1.52 6.86 -14.73
CA LEU A 251 1.25 6.67 -16.16
C LEU A 251 0.41 7.83 -16.69
N GLN A 252 0.84 8.50 -17.75
CA GLN A 252 0.00 9.49 -18.42
C GLN A 252 -1.08 8.76 -19.23
N VAL A 253 -2.35 9.02 -18.95
CA VAL A 253 -3.49 8.36 -19.64
C VAL A 253 -4.17 9.26 -20.66
N ALA A 254 -4.12 10.59 -20.47
CA ALA A 254 -4.70 11.54 -21.41
C ALA A 254 -4.03 12.92 -21.32
N CYS A 255 -4.22 13.75 -22.35
CA CYS A 255 -3.96 15.18 -22.27
C CYS A 255 -5.07 15.98 -22.96
N LEU A 256 -5.39 17.15 -22.39
CA LEU A 256 -6.51 17.98 -22.81
C LEU A 256 -6.39 18.45 -24.27
N GLU A 257 -5.18 18.67 -24.76
CA GLU A 257 -4.93 19.10 -26.14
C GLU A 257 -5.39 18.07 -27.17
N GLN A 258 -5.36 16.79 -26.82
CA GLN A 258 -5.88 15.70 -27.67
C GLN A 258 -7.39 15.57 -27.52
N LEU A 259 -7.91 15.71 -26.30
CA LEU A 259 -9.35 15.61 -26.02
C LEU A 259 -10.13 16.74 -26.71
N TYR A 260 -9.62 17.97 -26.71
CA TYR A 260 -10.26 19.12 -27.38
C TYR A 260 -10.31 19.02 -28.91
N ARG A 261 -9.65 18.03 -29.53
CA ARG A 261 -9.80 17.76 -30.97
C ARG A 261 -11.02 16.91 -31.30
N VAL A 262 -11.57 16.23 -30.30
CA VAL A 262 -12.70 15.29 -30.45
C VAL A 262 -13.94 15.86 -29.75
N PHE A 263 -13.76 16.48 -28.58
CA PHE A 263 -14.83 17.05 -27.79
C PHE A 263 -14.88 18.58 -27.98
N GLU A 264 -15.81 19.02 -28.83
CA GLU A 264 -16.09 20.44 -29.09
C GLU A 264 -17.33 20.92 -28.32
N ARG A 265 -17.48 22.26 -28.19
CA ARG A 265 -18.67 22.85 -27.58
C ARG A 265 -19.86 22.71 -28.53
N CYS A 266 -21.04 22.45 -27.97
CA CYS A 266 -22.31 22.41 -28.70
C CYS A 266 -22.66 23.76 -29.34
#